data_AF-A0A100WNB2-F1
#
_entry.id   AF-A0A100WNB2-F1
#
_cell.length_a   1.000
_cell.length_b   1.000
_cell.length_c   1.000
_cell.angle_alpha   90.00
_cell.angle_beta   90.00
_cell.angle_gamma   90.00
#
_symmetry.space_group_name_H-M   'P 1'
#
loop_
_entity.id
_entity.type
_entity.pdbx_description
1 polymer ?
#
loop_
_entity_poly.entity_id
_entity_poly.type
_entity_poly.pdbx_seq_one_letter_code
_entity_poly.pdbx_strand_id
1 'polypeptide(L)'
;MSIDYDLTPIAEAEFVFGLSDHGHHIVAGGDMAAATKRIEGDPWLAPVPALCGQLVALTPVWGPYSRETARRHPGRCPDCAWILALHRGAVDEEIAAFTAARDNLDAAAIAASVGDIAQKVLTAVVRDPDLADCGQRLAPSHQSQILGHVSRHLPVVGVCEECVEIGTVNAHGHGVPCPAQKVTCARCSVASHEEWAGEWAGTFLQECTVTAPCSVLITVATHYRIPIG
;
A
#
# COMPACT_ATOMS: atom_id res chain seq x y z
N MET A 1 -26.51 -19.94 10.93
CA MET A 1 -26.90 -18.67 11.57
C MET A 1 -26.56 -17.58 10.57
N SER A 2 -27.53 -17.13 9.78
CA SER A 2 -27.30 -16.07 8.79
C SER A 2 -27.17 -14.76 9.56
N ILE A 3 -25.99 -14.15 9.55
CA ILE A 3 -25.84 -12.78 10.06
C ILE A 3 -26.45 -11.89 8.99
N ASP A 4 -27.60 -11.30 9.30
CA ASP A 4 -28.28 -10.35 8.42
C ASP A 4 -27.51 -9.03 8.53
N TYR A 5 -26.57 -8.81 7.61
CA TYR A 5 -25.82 -7.57 7.54
C TYR A 5 -26.68 -6.53 6.83
N ASP A 6 -26.87 -5.35 7.46
CA ASP A 6 -27.46 -4.21 6.77
C ASP A 6 -26.49 -3.74 5.66
N LEU A 7 -26.77 -4.16 4.43
CA LEU A 7 -25.97 -3.83 3.24
C LEU A 7 -26.35 -2.46 2.64
N THR A 8 -27.36 -1.77 3.20
CA THR A 8 -27.87 -0.50 2.67
C THR A 8 -26.79 0.58 2.54
N PRO A 9 -25.87 0.77 3.51
CA PRO A 9 -24.81 1.78 3.39
C PRO A 9 -23.84 1.54 2.23
N ILE A 10 -23.77 0.30 1.75
CA ILE A 10 -22.78 -0.18 0.77
C ILE A 10 -23.38 -0.11 -0.63
N ALA A 11 -24.69 -0.39 -0.76
CA ALA A 11 -25.43 -0.32 -2.01
C ALA A 11 -25.37 1.07 -2.68
N GLU A 12 -25.25 2.12 -1.88
CA GLU A 12 -25.18 3.52 -2.35
C GLU A 12 -23.77 4.11 -2.31
N ALA A 13 -22.78 3.36 -1.83
CA ALA A 13 -21.42 3.85 -1.68
C ALA A 13 -20.75 4.06 -3.05
N GLU A 14 -20.04 5.17 -3.20
CA GLU A 14 -19.22 5.45 -4.38
C GLU A 14 -18.11 4.39 -4.56
N PHE A 15 -17.54 3.93 -3.44
CA PHE A 15 -16.47 2.96 -3.39
C PHE A 15 -16.65 1.99 -2.22
N VAL A 16 -16.22 0.74 -2.42
CA VAL A 16 -16.25 -0.32 -1.41
C VAL A 16 -14.93 -1.08 -1.38
N PHE A 17 -14.70 -1.83 -0.31
CA PHE A 17 -13.52 -2.67 -0.17
C PHE A 17 -13.68 -4.01 -0.90
N GLY A 18 -12.62 -4.43 -1.57
CA GLY A 18 -12.43 -5.80 -2.02
C GLY A 18 -11.13 -6.39 -1.47
N LEU A 19 -11.09 -7.70 -1.25
CA LEU A 19 -9.97 -8.43 -0.69
C LEU A 19 -9.34 -9.38 -1.70
N SER A 20 -8.04 -9.54 -1.53
CA SER A 20 -7.21 -10.55 -2.18
C SER A 20 -6.15 -11.03 -1.19
N ASP A 21 -5.40 -12.04 -1.57
CA ASP A 21 -4.25 -12.54 -0.80
C ASP A 21 -3.17 -11.48 -0.55
N HIS A 22 -3.17 -10.39 -1.33
CA HIS A 22 -2.20 -9.29 -1.21
C HIS A 22 -2.75 -8.06 -0.48
N GLY A 23 -3.91 -8.22 0.18
CA GLY A 23 -4.57 -7.18 0.94
C GLY A 23 -5.79 -6.60 0.23
N HIS A 24 -6.10 -5.34 0.56
CA HIS A 24 -7.34 -4.70 0.21
C HIS A 24 -7.22 -3.75 -1.00
N HIS A 25 -8.27 -3.74 -1.81
CA HIS A 25 -8.42 -2.99 -3.04
C HIS A 25 -9.69 -2.14 -2.99
N ILE A 26 -9.79 -1.21 -3.94
CA ILE A 26 -10.93 -0.30 -4.07
C ILE A 26 -11.76 -0.76 -5.24
N VAL A 27 -13.07 -0.94 -5.03
CA VAL A 27 -14.04 -1.31 -6.05
C VAL A 27 -15.03 -0.16 -6.21
N ALA A 28 -15.37 0.20 -7.45
CA ALA A 28 -16.39 1.21 -7.70
C ALA A 28 -17.78 0.65 -7.35
N GLY A 29 -18.64 1.46 -6.72
CA GLY A 29 -19.98 1.04 -6.30
C GLY A 29 -20.85 0.52 -7.46
N GLY A 30 -20.69 1.11 -8.65
CA GLY A 30 -21.36 0.64 -9.86
C GLY A 30 -20.96 -0.78 -10.27
N ASP A 31 -19.68 -1.14 -10.15
CA ASP A 31 -19.19 -2.49 -10.48
C ASP A 31 -19.67 -3.52 -9.45
N MET A 32 -19.69 -3.14 -8.17
CA MET A 32 -20.29 -3.95 -7.11
C MET A 32 -21.78 -4.19 -7.37
N ALA A 33 -22.56 -3.15 -7.64
CA ALA A 33 -23.99 -3.27 -7.90
C ALA A 33 -24.27 -4.16 -9.13
N ALA A 34 -23.47 -4.01 -10.19
CA ALA A 34 -23.54 -4.85 -11.38
C ALA A 34 -23.21 -6.33 -11.07
N ALA A 35 -22.22 -6.58 -10.23
CA ALA A 35 -21.82 -7.94 -9.86
C ALA A 35 -22.86 -8.62 -8.95
N THR A 36 -23.34 -7.95 -7.90
CA THR A 36 -24.35 -8.47 -6.98
C THR A 36 -25.66 -8.83 -7.71
N LYS A 37 -26.03 -8.06 -8.74
CA LYS A 37 -27.19 -8.38 -9.60
C LYS A 37 -27.02 -9.70 -10.39
N ARG A 38 -25.79 -10.10 -10.73
CA ARG A 38 -25.52 -11.32 -11.53
C ARG A 38 -25.62 -12.61 -10.71
N ILE A 39 -25.43 -12.53 -9.40
CA ILE A 39 -25.34 -13.70 -8.51
C ILE A 39 -26.49 -13.72 -7.49
N GLU A 40 -27.65 -13.20 -7.89
CA GLU A 40 -28.89 -13.20 -7.09
C GLU A 40 -28.76 -12.56 -5.69
N GLY A 41 -27.80 -11.65 -5.50
CA GLY A 41 -27.73 -10.83 -4.30
C GLY A 41 -26.70 -11.22 -3.25
N ASP A 42 -25.88 -12.27 -3.43
CA ASP A 42 -24.83 -12.62 -2.46
C ASP A 42 -23.47 -11.96 -2.80
N PRO A 43 -23.13 -10.77 -2.27
CA PRO A 43 -21.89 -10.07 -2.64
C PRO A 43 -20.60 -10.87 -2.35
N TRP A 44 -20.64 -11.87 -1.47
CA TRP A 44 -19.45 -12.65 -1.11
C TRP A 44 -19.00 -13.62 -2.22
N LEU A 45 -19.91 -13.97 -3.14
CA LEU A 45 -19.65 -14.93 -4.22
C LEU A 45 -19.28 -14.26 -5.56
N ALA A 46 -19.27 -12.93 -5.63
CA ALA A 46 -18.93 -12.18 -6.85
C ALA A 46 -17.43 -11.81 -6.86
N PRO A 47 -16.60 -12.40 -7.73
CA PRO A 47 -15.34 -11.77 -8.08
C PRO A 47 -15.65 -10.47 -8.84
N VAL A 48 -15.25 -9.33 -8.26
CA VAL A 48 -15.45 -8.00 -8.87
C VAL A 48 -14.09 -7.42 -9.24
N PRO A 49 -13.93 -6.78 -10.41
CA PRO A 49 -12.71 -6.05 -10.69
C PRO A 49 -12.58 -4.83 -9.76
N ALA A 50 -11.44 -4.72 -9.10
CA ALA A 50 -11.02 -3.50 -8.44
C ALA A 50 -10.58 -2.43 -9.47
N LEU A 51 -10.33 -1.20 -9.00
CA LEU A 51 -9.82 -0.10 -9.84
C LEU A 51 -8.53 -0.47 -10.59
N CYS A 52 -7.66 -1.28 -9.98
CA CYS A 52 -6.44 -1.76 -10.60
C CYS A 52 -6.65 -2.92 -11.60
N GLY A 53 -7.90 -3.40 -11.76
CA GLY A 53 -8.27 -4.54 -12.59
C GLY A 53 -8.12 -5.90 -11.91
N GLN A 54 -7.58 -5.97 -10.69
CA GLN A 54 -7.48 -7.22 -9.95
C GLN A 54 -8.87 -7.72 -9.53
N LEU A 55 -9.14 -9.01 -9.74
CA LEU A 55 -10.36 -9.63 -9.24
C LEU A 55 -10.26 -9.83 -7.73
N VAL A 56 -11.29 -9.38 -7.02
CA VAL A 56 -11.34 -9.38 -5.56
C VAL A 56 -12.68 -9.89 -5.06
N ALA A 57 -12.66 -10.48 -3.87
CA ALA A 57 -13.87 -10.79 -3.13
C ALA A 57 -14.35 -9.53 -2.40
N LEU A 58 -15.62 -9.19 -2.48
CA LEU A 58 -16.15 -8.04 -1.74
C LEU A 58 -16.09 -8.32 -0.23
N THR A 59 -15.87 -7.26 0.57
CA THR A 59 -15.96 -7.35 2.04
C THR A 59 -16.97 -6.33 2.59
N PRO A 60 -18.28 -6.59 2.46
CA PRO A 60 -19.31 -5.67 2.91
C PRO A 60 -19.18 -5.26 4.39
N VAL A 61 -18.66 -6.15 5.24
CA VAL A 61 -18.52 -5.89 6.69
C VAL A 61 -17.58 -4.73 7.03
N TRP A 62 -16.73 -4.30 6.10
CA TRP A 62 -15.86 -3.12 6.30
C TRP A 62 -16.57 -1.80 5.97
N GLY A 63 -17.80 -1.87 5.43
CA GLY A 63 -18.59 -0.73 5.03
C GLY A 63 -18.03 -0.01 3.79
N PRO A 64 -18.49 1.22 3.52
CA PRO A 64 -17.98 2.05 2.43
C PRO A 64 -16.48 2.29 2.53
N TYR A 65 -15.82 2.35 1.38
CA TYR A 65 -14.42 2.74 1.34
C TYR A 65 -14.28 4.21 1.72
N SER A 66 -13.53 4.44 2.79
CA SER A 66 -12.98 5.74 3.12
C SER A 66 -11.50 5.57 3.44
N ARG A 67 -10.74 6.66 3.28
CA ARG A 67 -9.32 6.67 3.62
C ARG A 67 -9.09 6.41 5.11
N GLU A 68 -9.98 6.92 5.96
CA GLU A 68 -9.92 6.69 7.40
C GLU A 68 -10.14 5.21 7.74
N THR A 69 -11.17 4.60 7.15
CA THR A 69 -11.44 3.16 7.32
C THR A 69 -10.26 2.33 6.80
N ALA A 70 -9.71 2.68 5.64
CA ALA A 70 -8.58 1.97 5.04
C ALA A 70 -7.33 1.97 5.92
N ARG A 71 -7.08 3.01 6.72
CA ARG A 71 -5.95 3.05 7.67
C ARG A 71 -6.05 2.00 8.78
N ARG A 72 -7.25 1.49 9.06
CA ARG A 72 -7.48 0.45 10.07
C ARG A 72 -7.14 -0.95 9.57
N HIS A 73 -6.89 -1.10 8.26
CA HIS A 73 -6.63 -2.38 7.62
C HIS A 73 -5.26 -2.35 6.92
N PRO A 74 -4.36 -3.33 7.17
CA PRO A 74 -3.09 -3.41 6.46
C PRO A 74 -3.29 -3.84 4.99
N GLY A 75 -2.23 -3.75 4.19
CA GLY A 75 -2.20 -4.30 2.84
C GLY A 75 -2.98 -3.49 1.79
N ARG A 76 -2.94 -2.15 1.86
CA ARG A 76 -3.57 -1.30 0.85
C ARG A 76 -2.89 -1.47 -0.51
N CYS A 77 -3.67 -1.76 -1.56
CA CYS A 77 -3.19 -1.83 -2.93
C CYS A 77 -2.71 -0.45 -3.43
N PRO A 78 -1.42 -0.29 -3.80
CA PRO A 78 -0.91 1.00 -4.24
C PRO A 78 -1.52 1.51 -5.55
N ASP A 79 -1.82 0.60 -6.48
CA ASP A 79 -2.42 0.99 -7.77
C ASP A 79 -3.80 1.62 -7.57
N CYS A 80 -4.66 0.96 -6.79
CA CYS A 80 -5.99 1.49 -6.48
C CYS A 80 -5.91 2.86 -5.79
N ALA A 81 -4.97 3.02 -4.85
CA ALA A 81 -4.77 4.27 -4.14
C ALA A 81 -4.37 5.41 -5.07
N TRP A 82 -3.42 5.18 -5.99
CA TRP A 82 -3.00 6.21 -6.95
C TRP A 82 -4.05 6.54 -8.00
N ILE A 83 -4.78 5.54 -8.52
CA ILE A 83 -5.90 5.77 -9.44
C ILE A 83 -6.94 6.68 -8.78
N LEU A 84 -7.31 6.39 -7.54
CA LEU A 84 -8.28 7.21 -6.82
C LEU A 84 -7.74 8.61 -6.47
N ALA A 85 -6.48 8.72 -6.04
CA ALA A 85 -5.87 10.00 -5.69
C ALA A 85 -5.74 10.93 -6.91
N LEU A 86 -5.33 10.39 -8.07
CA LEU A 86 -5.30 11.14 -9.31
C LEU A 86 -6.71 11.56 -9.74
N HIS A 87 -7.69 10.66 -9.66
CA HIS A 87 -9.08 10.97 -10.00
C HIS A 87 -9.69 12.07 -9.13
N ARG A 88 -9.39 12.08 -7.82
CA ARG A 88 -9.92 13.06 -6.85
C ARG A 88 -9.07 14.32 -6.71
N GLY A 89 -7.93 14.42 -7.39
CA GLY A 89 -6.97 15.52 -7.19
C GLY A 89 -6.33 15.55 -5.79
N ALA A 90 -6.27 14.40 -5.09
CA ALA A 90 -5.75 14.26 -3.73
C ALA A 90 -4.29 13.78 -3.70
N VAL A 91 -3.51 14.15 -4.72
CA VAL A 91 -2.18 13.58 -4.99
C VAL A 91 -1.18 13.90 -3.88
N ASP A 92 -1.12 15.14 -3.42
CA ASP A 92 -0.19 15.55 -2.35
C ASP A 92 -0.46 14.81 -1.04
N GLU A 93 -1.74 14.61 -0.72
CA GLU A 93 -2.09 13.82 0.45
C GLU A 93 -1.67 12.37 0.31
N GLU A 94 -1.73 11.82 -0.90
CA GLU A 94 -1.37 10.43 -1.17
C GLU A 94 0.16 10.22 -1.15
N ILE A 95 0.93 11.18 -1.65
CA ILE A 95 2.39 11.23 -1.43
C ILE A 95 2.67 11.18 0.07
N ALA A 96 2.03 12.06 0.86
CA ALA A 96 2.23 12.10 2.30
C ALA A 96 1.89 10.77 2.99
N ALA A 97 0.87 10.04 2.55
CA ALA A 97 0.54 8.74 3.12
C ALA A 97 1.53 7.63 2.75
N PHE A 98 2.16 7.67 1.57
CA PHE A 98 3.20 6.71 1.18
C PHE A 98 4.56 7.01 1.80
N THR A 99 4.83 8.28 2.14
CA THR A 99 6.10 8.72 2.71
C THR A 99 6.05 8.89 4.23
N ALA A 100 4.86 8.87 4.83
CA ALA A 100 4.71 8.83 6.28
C ALA A 100 5.29 7.51 6.79
N ALA A 101 6.42 7.59 7.49
CA ALA A 101 6.89 6.49 8.30
C ALA A 101 5.86 6.18 9.39
N ARG A 102 5.77 4.91 9.81
CA ARG A 102 4.79 4.46 10.81
C ARG A 102 5.03 5.12 12.17
N ASP A 103 6.27 5.47 12.47
CA ASP A 103 6.66 6.30 13.60
C ASP A 103 7.87 7.20 13.30
N ASN A 104 8.26 8.04 14.27
CA ASN A 104 9.38 8.98 14.14
C ASN A 104 10.76 8.29 14.05
N LEU A 105 10.91 7.09 14.62
CA LEU A 105 12.17 6.35 14.59
C LEU A 105 12.39 5.77 13.20
N ASP A 106 11.34 5.23 12.59
CA ASP A 106 11.34 4.77 11.21
C ASP A 106 11.65 5.92 10.24
N ALA A 107 11.06 7.10 10.47
CA ALA A 107 11.34 8.28 9.66
C ALA A 107 12.82 8.66 9.70
N ALA A 108 13.41 8.71 10.90
CA ALA A 108 14.81 9.05 11.08
C ALA A 108 15.75 8.00 10.47
N ALA A 109 15.43 6.71 10.61
CA ALA A 109 16.16 5.61 10.02
C ALA A 109 16.20 5.68 8.49
N ILE A 110 15.04 5.86 7.86
CA ILE A 110 14.91 5.98 6.41
C ILE A 110 15.64 7.22 5.93
N ALA A 111 15.45 8.36 6.59
CA ALA A 111 16.12 9.62 6.21
C ALA A 111 17.65 9.50 6.31
N ALA A 112 18.18 8.85 7.35
CA ALA A 112 19.62 8.63 7.50
C ALA A 112 20.19 7.68 6.43
N SER A 113 19.42 6.71 5.96
CA SER A 113 19.87 5.73 4.98
C SER A 113 19.73 6.18 3.53
N VAL A 114 18.59 6.80 3.18
CA VAL A 114 18.22 7.08 1.79
C VAL A 114 17.62 8.48 1.59
N GLY A 115 17.66 9.32 2.62
CA GLY A 115 17.10 10.67 2.57
C GLY A 115 15.59 10.69 2.30
N ASP A 116 15.17 11.69 1.54
CA ASP A 116 13.80 11.95 1.11
C ASP A 116 13.50 11.38 -0.29
N ILE A 117 14.23 10.34 -0.72
CA ILE A 117 14.11 9.76 -2.08
C ILE A 117 12.68 9.35 -2.42
N ALA A 118 11.92 8.81 -1.46
CA ALA A 118 10.53 8.41 -1.63
C ALA A 118 9.65 9.60 -2.07
N GLN A 119 9.71 10.70 -1.31
CA GLN A 119 8.95 11.91 -1.61
C GLN A 119 9.39 12.53 -2.93
N LYS A 120 10.71 12.63 -3.16
CA LYS A 120 11.26 13.22 -4.40
C LYS A 120 10.83 12.44 -5.64
N VAL A 121 10.93 11.12 -5.61
CA VAL A 121 10.57 10.27 -6.76
C VAL A 121 9.07 10.35 -7.05
N LEU A 122 8.21 10.20 -6.04
CA LEU A 122 6.76 10.29 -6.25
C LEU A 122 6.36 11.68 -6.77
N THR A 123 6.92 12.74 -6.19
CA THR A 123 6.67 14.12 -6.64
C THR A 123 7.12 14.33 -8.09
N ALA A 124 8.26 13.75 -8.48
CA ALA A 124 8.77 13.87 -9.85
C ALA A 124 7.85 13.18 -10.85
N VAL A 125 7.39 11.96 -10.57
CA VAL A 125 6.44 11.23 -11.43
C VAL A 125 5.10 11.96 -11.55
N VAL A 126 4.61 12.54 -10.46
CA VAL A 126 3.36 13.32 -10.46
C VAL A 126 3.48 14.56 -11.34
N ARG A 127 4.63 15.23 -11.31
CA ARG A 127 4.87 16.50 -12.01
C ARG A 127 5.38 16.30 -13.43
N ASP A 128 5.56 15.07 -13.88
CA ASP A 128 6.01 14.77 -15.24
C ASP A 128 4.91 15.13 -16.25
N PRO A 129 5.11 16.17 -17.10
CA PRO A 129 4.11 16.58 -18.09
C PRO A 129 3.88 15.52 -19.17
N ASP A 130 4.84 14.64 -19.43
CA ASP A 130 4.70 13.57 -20.44
C ASP A 130 3.84 12.42 -19.92
N LEU A 131 3.69 12.30 -18.60
CA LEU A 131 2.82 11.34 -17.94
C LEU A 131 1.45 11.91 -17.57
N ALA A 132 1.30 13.24 -17.59
CA ALA A 132 0.08 13.92 -17.21
C ALA A 132 -1.07 13.50 -18.12
N ASP A 133 -1.88 12.55 -17.65
CA ASP A 133 -3.13 12.20 -18.28
C ASP A 133 -4.11 13.38 -18.06
N CYS A 134 -4.87 13.76 -19.08
CA CYS A 134 -5.84 14.87 -19.01
C CYS A 134 -7.06 14.56 -18.09
N GLY A 135 -6.99 13.48 -17.30
CA GLY A 135 -7.36 13.51 -15.89
C GLY A 135 -8.84 13.75 -15.59
N GLN A 136 -9.71 12.80 -15.97
CA GLN A 136 -11.00 12.61 -15.29
C GLN A 136 -11.43 11.13 -15.15
N ARG A 137 -10.77 10.19 -15.84
CA ARG A 137 -11.22 8.79 -15.84
C ARG A 137 -10.73 8.06 -14.59
N LEU A 138 -11.68 7.47 -13.86
CA LEU A 138 -11.43 6.53 -12.78
C LEU A 138 -10.97 5.18 -13.36
N ALA A 139 -9.71 5.11 -13.81
CA ALA A 139 -9.12 3.92 -14.42
C ALA A 139 -7.58 3.95 -14.32
N PRO A 140 -6.88 2.82 -14.55
CA PRO A 140 -5.43 2.81 -14.66
C PRO A 140 -4.93 3.73 -15.78
N SER A 141 -3.91 4.52 -15.49
CA SER A 141 -3.17 5.36 -16.44
C SER A 141 -1.68 5.02 -16.41
N HIS A 142 -0.91 5.52 -17.38
CA HIS A 142 0.55 5.35 -17.37
C HIS A 142 1.16 5.92 -16.08
N GLN A 143 0.72 7.11 -15.67
CA GLN A 143 1.16 7.75 -14.43
C GLN A 143 0.80 6.93 -13.19
N SER A 144 -0.46 6.45 -13.09
CA SER A 144 -0.90 5.67 -11.93
C SER A 144 -0.14 4.34 -11.80
N GLN A 145 0.22 3.72 -12.93
CA GLN A 145 1.01 2.49 -12.95
C GLN A 145 2.45 2.71 -12.44
N ILE A 146 3.12 3.78 -12.88
CA ILE A 146 4.46 4.10 -12.39
C ILE A 146 4.42 4.41 -10.89
N LEU A 147 3.47 5.24 -10.46
CA LEU A 147 3.30 5.59 -9.05
C LEU A 147 3.03 4.35 -8.19
N GLY A 148 2.10 3.50 -8.61
CA GLY A 148 1.78 2.25 -7.92
C GLY A 148 2.95 1.29 -7.88
N HIS A 149 3.73 1.18 -8.96
CA HIS A 149 4.94 0.37 -8.99
C HIS A 149 5.99 0.89 -8.00
N VAL A 150 6.37 2.18 -8.11
CA VAL A 150 7.35 2.82 -7.22
C VAL A 150 6.94 2.72 -5.76
N SER A 151 5.67 2.96 -5.44
CA SER A 151 5.15 2.90 -4.08
C SER A 151 5.37 1.55 -3.38
N ARG A 152 5.41 0.44 -4.13
CA ARG A 152 5.70 -0.89 -3.57
C ARG A 152 7.17 -1.05 -3.18
N HIS A 153 8.05 -0.28 -3.81
CA HIS A 153 9.48 -0.37 -3.60
C HIS A 153 10.00 0.61 -2.55
N LEU A 154 9.11 1.43 -1.96
CA LEU A 154 9.51 2.40 -0.95
C LEU A 154 10.21 1.73 0.24
N PRO A 155 11.20 2.41 0.83
CA PRO A 155 11.97 1.88 1.95
C PRO A 155 11.06 1.60 3.14
N VAL A 156 11.30 0.48 3.81
CA VAL A 156 10.73 0.15 5.12
C VAL A 156 11.85 -0.13 6.11
N VAL A 157 11.56 0.01 7.40
CA VAL A 157 12.49 -0.36 8.47
C VAL A 157 12.16 -1.75 8.95
N GLY A 158 13.13 -2.65 8.90
CA GLY A 158 13.12 -3.91 9.63
C GLY A 158 13.84 -3.76 10.97
N VAL A 159 13.27 -4.33 12.03
CA VAL A 159 13.84 -4.39 13.38
C VAL A 159 13.88 -5.85 13.86
N CYS A 160 14.48 -6.12 15.02
CA CYS A 160 14.42 -7.45 15.63
C CYS A 160 12.99 -7.81 16.09
N GLU A 161 12.74 -9.10 16.24
CA GLU A 161 11.48 -9.66 16.73
C GLU A 161 10.99 -9.00 18.03
N GLU A 162 11.87 -8.87 19.02
CA GLU A 162 11.54 -8.24 20.31
C GLU A 162 11.05 -6.79 20.14
N CYS A 163 11.62 -6.04 19.20
CA CYS A 163 11.12 -4.69 18.89
C CYS A 163 9.75 -4.70 18.21
N VAL A 164 9.44 -5.72 17.41
CA VAL A 164 8.11 -5.88 16.79
C VAL A 164 7.06 -6.21 17.86
N GLU A 165 7.40 -7.09 18.80
CA GLU A 165 6.45 -7.60 19.79
C GLU A 165 6.16 -6.61 20.91
N ILE A 166 7.21 -6.06 21.53
CA ILE A 166 7.07 -5.24 22.74
C ILE A 166 7.47 -3.78 22.51
N GLY A 167 7.94 -3.42 21.30
CA GLY A 167 8.38 -2.07 20.97
C GLY A 167 9.83 -1.79 21.38
N THR A 168 10.52 -0.98 20.58
CA THR A 168 11.95 -0.65 20.73
C THR A 168 12.34 -0.17 22.13
N VAL A 169 11.50 0.66 22.76
CA VAL A 169 11.75 1.19 24.11
C VAL A 169 11.75 0.09 25.17
N ASN A 170 10.88 -0.91 25.03
CA ASN A 170 10.82 -2.02 25.99
C ASN A 170 11.90 -3.07 25.71
N ALA A 171 12.26 -3.29 24.45
CA ALA A 171 13.30 -4.25 24.05
C ALA A 171 14.73 -3.77 24.37
N HIS A 172 15.02 -2.47 24.17
CA HIS A 172 16.40 -1.95 24.20
C HIS A 172 16.59 -0.71 25.08
N GLY A 173 15.52 -0.19 25.67
CA GLY A 173 15.55 1.01 26.50
C GLY A 173 15.26 2.30 25.72
N HIS A 174 15.00 3.36 26.46
CA HIS A 174 14.58 4.64 25.89
C HIS A 174 15.69 5.31 25.09
N GLY A 175 15.41 5.68 23.84
CA GLY A 175 16.35 6.39 22.96
C GLY A 175 17.44 5.53 22.33
N VAL A 176 17.40 4.20 22.54
CA VAL A 176 18.33 3.26 21.90
C VAL A 176 17.68 2.70 20.63
N PRO A 177 18.26 2.90 19.44
CA PRO A 177 17.75 2.29 18.21
C PRO A 177 17.97 0.77 18.25
N CYS A 178 17.14 0.02 17.51
CA CYS A 178 17.31 -1.43 17.42
C CYS A 178 18.68 -1.76 16.78
N PRO A 179 19.53 -2.60 17.39
CA PRO A 179 20.83 -2.96 16.82
C PRO A 179 20.70 -3.78 15.53
N ALA A 180 19.56 -4.45 15.32
CA ALA A 180 19.24 -5.18 14.10
C ALA A 180 18.51 -4.32 13.04
N GLN A 181 18.38 -3.00 13.28
CA GLN A 181 17.67 -2.09 12.40
C GLN A 181 18.29 -2.06 11.00
N LYS A 182 17.48 -2.31 9.97
CA LYS A 182 17.89 -2.24 8.57
C LYS A 182 16.82 -1.55 7.73
N VAL A 183 17.23 -0.68 6.82
CA VAL A 183 16.32 -0.08 5.84
C VAL A 183 16.32 -0.95 4.58
N THR A 184 15.18 -1.54 4.24
CA THR A 184 15.06 -2.55 3.18
C THR A 184 13.95 -2.18 2.21
N CYS A 185 13.99 -2.80 1.03
CA CYS A 185 12.86 -2.81 0.11
C CYS A 185 12.04 -4.08 0.34
N ALA A 186 10.87 -3.95 0.97
CA ALA A 186 10.00 -5.09 1.27
C ALA A 186 9.61 -5.88 0.00
N ARG A 187 9.36 -5.17 -1.11
CA ARG A 187 8.95 -5.81 -2.38
C ARG A 187 10.06 -6.61 -3.05
N CYS A 188 11.32 -6.23 -2.85
CA CYS A 188 12.47 -6.95 -3.39
C CYS A 188 13.00 -8.02 -2.43
N SER A 189 12.50 -8.06 -1.19
CA SER A 189 12.97 -8.99 -0.16
C SER A 189 12.01 -10.17 -0.03
N VAL A 190 12.54 -11.34 0.33
CA VAL A 190 11.70 -12.51 0.64
C VAL A 190 11.36 -12.47 2.13
N ALA A 191 10.07 -12.56 2.44
CA ALA A 191 9.57 -12.78 3.79
C ALA A 191 9.08 -14.23 3.96
N SER A 192 9.26 -14.79 5.14
CA SER A 192 8.76 -16.11 5.49
C SER A 192 7.24 -16.15 5.38
N HIS A 193 6.71 -17.19 4.74
CA HIS A 193 5.28 -17.32 4.48
C HIS A 193 4.53 -17.87 5.70
N GLU A 194 3.32 -17.37 5.94
CA GLU A 194 2.52 -17.70 7.14
C GLU A 194 2.26 -19.20 7.31
N GLU A 195 2.10 -19.93 6.21
CA GLU A 195 1.67 -21.34 6.21
C GLU A 195 2.66 -22.32 6.86
N TRP A 196 3.97 -22.02 6.84
CA TRP A 196 4.99 -22.92 7.39
C TRP A 196 5.88 -22.27 8.45
N ALA A 197 5.97 -20.93 8.45
CA ALA A 197 6.95 -20.21 9.25
C ALA A 197 6.55 -20.07 10.73
N GLY A 198 5.27 -20.30 11.08
CA GLY A 198 4.80 -20.16 12.46
C GLY A 198 5.10 -18.76 13.01
N GLU A 199 5.81 -18.69 14.14
CA GLU A 199 6.25 -17.44 14.76
C GLU A 199 7.16 -16.59 13.85
N TRP A 200 7.82 -17.20 12.87
CA TRP A 200 8.70 -16.50 11.92
C TRP A 200 7.96 -15.87 10.74
N ALA A 201 6.64 -16.03 10.65
CA ALA A 201 5.84 -15.49 9.55
C ALA A 201 6.02 -13.97 9.40
N GLY A 202 6.26 -13.52 8.16
CA GLY A 202 6.49 -12.10 7.85
C GLY A 202 7.92 -11.60 8.10
N THR A 203 8.80 -12.41 8.70
CA THR A 203 10.21 -12.05 8.90
C THR A 203 11.00 -12.14 7.59
N PHE A 204 11.86 -11.16 7.31
CA PHE A 204 12.72 -11.20 6.12
C PHE A 204 13.82 -12.27 6.24
N LEU A 205 13.95 -13.09 5.21
CA LEU A 205 15.03 -14.06 5.07
C LEU A 205 16.33 -13.33 4.73
N GLN A 206 17.36 -13.50 5.55
CA GLN A 206 18.61 -12.73 5.43
C GLN A 206 19.32 -12.99 4.11
N GLU A 207 19.20 -14.20 3.57
CA GLU A 207 19.76 -14.64 2.29
C GLU A 207 19.20 -13.85 1.11
N CYS A 208 17.97 -13.36 1.23
CA CYS A 208 17.20 -12.69 0.17
C CYS A 208 16.62 -11.35 0.65
N THR A 209 17.36 -10.63 1.49
CA THR A 209 17.01 -9.28 1.94
C THR A 209 17.70 -8.23 1.08
N VAL A 210 16.93 -7.31 0.49
CA VAL A 210 17.46 -6.22 -0.34
C VAL A 210 17.41 -4.90 0.43
N THR A 211 18.58 -4.32 0.69
CA THR A 211 18.74 -2.99 1.30
C THR A 211 18.20 -1.89 0.38
N ALA A 212 17.58 -0.86 0.97
CA ALA A 212 17.15 0.31 0.21
C ALA A 212 18.31 1.31 0.00
N PRO A 213 18.34 2.06 -1.13
CA PRO A 213 17.38 2.00 -2.22
C PRO A 213 17.64 0.79 -3.11
N CYS A 214 16.57 0.09 -3.52
CA CYS A 214 16.70 -1.02 -4.46
C CYS A 214 16.90 -0.51 -5.91
N SER A 215 17.25 -1.41 -6.82
CA SER A 215 17.49 -1.09 -8.24
C SER A 215 16.33 -0.37 -8.92
N VAL A 216 15.08 -0.65 -8.53
CA VAL A 216 13.89 0.05 -9.05
C VAL A 216 13.93 1.53 -8.65
N LEU A 217 14.10 1.84 -7.37
CA LEU A 217 14.18 3.22 -6.90
C LEU A 217 15.39 3.94 -7.50
N ILE A 218 16.54 3.26 -7.62
CA ILE A 218 17.74 3.81 -8.26
C ILE A 218 17.45 4.18 -9.73
N THR A 219 16.77 3.29 -10.46
CA THR A 219 16.44 3.50 -11.88
C THR A 219 15.55 4.72 -12.05
N VAL A 220 14.49 4.84 -11.24
CA VAL A 220 13.55 5.95 -11.34
C VAL A 220 14.20 7.26 -10.86
N ALA A 221 14.96 7.24 -9.77
CA ALA A 221 15.71 8.40 -9.32
C ALA A 221 16.70 8.90 -10.39
N THR A 222 17.42 7.98 -11.05
CA THR A 222 18.33 8.32 -12.16
C THR A 222 17.58 8.94 -13.33
N HIS A 223 16.43 8.39 -13.71
CA HIS A 223 15.59 8.93 -14.79
C HIS A 223 15.21 10.39 -14.53
N TYR A 224 14.78 10.71 -13.31
CA TYR A 224 14.42 12.08 -12.90
C TYR A 224 15.60 12.92 -12.39
N ARG A 225 16.84 12.41 -12.49
CA ARG A 225 18.08 13.07 -12.01
C ARG A 225 18.02 13.45 -10.53
N ILE A 226 17.35 12.64 -9.73
CA ILE A 226 17.29 12.77 -8.27
C ILE A 226 18.58 12.18 -7.69
N PRO A 227 19.38 12.95 -6.94
CA PRO A 227 20.56 12.43 -6.26
C PRO A 227 20.17 11.34 -5.26
N ILE A 228 20.94 10.26 -5.28
CA ILE A 228 20.88 9.19 -4.29
C ILE A 228 22.01 9.47 -3.30
N GLY A 229 21.68 9.50 -2.00
CA GLY A 229 22.62 9.81 -0.92
C GLY A 229 23.85 8.92 -0.94
#